data_AF-A0A7V9K1H0-F1
#
_entry.id   AF-A0A7V9K1H0-F1
#
_cell.length_a   1.000
_cell.length_b   1.000
_cell.length_c   1.000
_cell.angle_alpha   90.00
_cell.angle_beta   90.00
_cell.angle_gamma   90.00
#
_symmetry.space_group_name_H-M   'P 1'
#
loop_
_entity.id
_entity.type
_entity.pdbx_description
1 polymer ?
#
loop_
_entity_poly.entity_id
_entity_poly.type
_entity_poly.pdbx_seq_one_letter_code
_entity_poly.pdbx_strand_id
1 'polypeptide(L)'
;MAVLLYKIFLFFYAKGIGVYALFNRKARMWRNGRKQLLILITTTLQDLESPLIWFHCSSLGEFEQGRPIIELLRSQYKDHKILLTFFSPSGYEVQKNYKEADYVFYLPIDSAGNAEKFLSITKPVLVIFVKYEYWYYYLKAVYEKGIPLILVSSVFNRSQPFFKWYGSLHRKMLGYFTKIFVQDSLSAELVNKIGNLPISIAGDTRFDRVSEISLHKSSIPFINAFKQDKQILIAGSTWPKDEEILYTVFQ
;
A
#
# COMPACT_ATOMS: atom_id res chain seq x y z
N MET A 1 -12.67 21.68 13.37
CA MET A 1 -13.42 20.55 13.92
C MET A 1 -12.94 19.18 13.40
N ALA A 2 -12.91 18.93 12.08
CA ALA A 2 -12.60 17.58 11.55
C ALA A 2 -11.20 17.02 11.93
N VAL A 3 -10.15 17.85 11.95
CA VAL A 3 -8.81 17.43 12.39
C VAL A 3 -8.78 17.06 13.88
N LEU A 4 -9.57 17.76 14.71
CA LEU A 4 -9.69 17.44 16.13
C LEU A 4 -10.34 16.06 16.31
N LEU A 5 -11.43 15.78 15.58
CA LEU A 5 -12.07 14.46 15.58
C LEU A 5 -11.11 13.36 15.12
N TYR A 6 -10.30 13.63 14.09
CA TYR A 6 -9.27 12.70 13.63
C TYR A 6 -8.22 12.42 14.70
N LYS A 7 -7.72 13.45 15.38
CA LYS A 7 -6.78 13.30 16.50
C LYS A 7 -7.39 12.50 17.66
N ILE A 8 -8.65 12.76 18.00
CA ILE A 8 -9.40 12.03 19.02
C ILE A 8 -9.54 10.56 18.62
N PHE A 9 -9.94 10.29 17.37
CA PHE A 9 -10.04 8.93 16.83
C PHE A 9 -8.72 8.18 16.95
N LEU A 10 -7.60 8.79 16.53
CA LEU A 10 -6.27 8.17 16.62
C LEU A 10 -5.86 7.84 18.06
N PHE A 11 -6.16 8.74 19.00
CA PHE A 11 -5.88 8.52 20.42
C PHE A 11 -6.63 7.28 20.95
N PHE A 12 -7.94 7.22 20.70
CA PHE A 12 -8.75 6.08 21.13
C PHE A 12 -8.42 4.80 20.37
N TYR A 13 -8.11 4.89 19.08
CA TYR A 13 -7.70 3.74 18.27
C TYR A 13 -6.41 3.11 18.80
N ALA A 14 -5.38 3.92 19.09
CA ALA A 14 -4.12 3.43 19.64
C ALA A 14 -4.30 2.78 21.03
N LYS A 15 -5.11 3.39 21.90
CA LYS A 15 -5.44 2.82 23.23
C LYS A 15 -6.25 1.53 23.10
N GLY A 16 -7.27 1.53 22.23
CA GLY A 16 -8.14 0.39 21.96
C GLY A 16 -7.37 -0.82 21.44
N ILE A 17 -6.47 -0.61 20.47
CA ILE A 17 -5.56 -1.68 20.02
C ILE A 17 -4.65 -2.15 21.17
N GLY A 18 -4.17 -1.24 22.02
CA GLY A 18 -3.36 -1.58 23.18
C GLY A 18 -4.03 -2.59 24.12
N VAL A 19 -5.33 -2.43 24.35
CA VAL A 19 -6.16 -3.36 25.15
C VAL A 19 -6.50 -4.62 24.35
N TYR A 20 -6.96 -4.47 23.11
CA TYR A 20 -7.35 -5.61 22.26
C TYR A 20 -6.18 -6.56 21.96
N ALA A 21 -4.94 -6.05 21.96
CA ALA A 21 -3.73 -6.84 21.85
C ALA A 21 -3.63 -7.95 22.92
N LEU A 22 -4.24 -7.78 24.11
CA LEU A 22 -4.26 -8.83 25.14
C LEU A 22 -4.96 -10.10 24.66
N PHE A 23 -5.95 -9.97 23.78
CA PHE A 23 -6.81 -11.07 23.33
C PHE A 23 -6.58 -11.48 21.87
N ASN A 24 -5.98 -10.61 21.05
CA ASN A 24 -5.82 -10.85 19.62
C ASN A 24 -4.36 -10.84 19.17
N ARG A 25 -3.93 -11.92 18.48
CA ARG A 25 -2.57 -12.08 17.95
C ARG A 25 -2.16 -10.96 17.00
N LYS A 26 -3.02 -10.59 16.05
CA LYS A 26 -2.74 -9.54 15.04
C LYS A 26 -2.57 -8.18 15.71
N ALA A 27 -3.43 -7.84 16.66
CA ALA A 27 -3.28 -6.60 17.45
C ALA A 27 -1.99 -6.59 18.29
N ARG A 28 -1.60 -7.74 18.87
CA ARG A 28 -0.31 -7.93 19.56
C ARG A 28 0.87 -7.66 18.65
N MET A 29 0.87 -8.22 17.44
CA MET A 29 1.91 -7.99 16.44
C MET A 29 1.97 -6.52 16.01
N TRP A 30 0.81 -5.91 15.74
CA TRP A 30 0.72 -4.47 15.39
C TRP A 30 1.33 -3.57 16.46
N ARG A 31 1.07 -3.88 17.74
CA ARG A 31 1.60 -3.13 18.90
C ARG A 31 3.10 -3.37 19.08
N ASN A 32 3.52 -4.63 19.08
CA ASN A 32 4.90 -5.01 19.35
C ASN A 32 5.84 -4.54 18.24
N GLY A 33 5.42 -4.63 16.98
CA GLY A 33 6.21 -4.13 15.84
C GLY A 33 6.40 -2.62 15.80
N ARG A 34 5.64 -1.86 16.62
CA ARG A 34 5.78 -0.41 16.77
C ARG A 34 6.51 0.03 18.03
N LYS A 35 6.90 -0.91 18.90
CA LYS A 35 7.68 -0.58 20.10
C LYS A 35 9.05 -0.07 19.68
N GLN A 36 9.44 1.09 20.20
CA GLN A 36 10.74 1.74 19.92
C GLN A 36 11.03 1.92 18.42
N LEU A 37 10.00 1.90 17.57
CA LEU A 37 10.13 1.89 16.12
C LEU A 37 10.92 3.09 15.60
N LEU A 38 10.67 4.30 16.12
CA LEU A 38 11.41 5.48 15.70
C LEU A 38 12.90 5.41 16.09
N ILE A 39 13.25 4.76 17.20
CA ILE A 39 14.66 4.55 17.58
C ILE A 39 15.30 3.58 16.59
N LEU A 40 14.64 2.46 16.29
CA LEU A 40 15.11 1.49 15.30
C LEU A 40 15.33 2.16 13.92
N ILE A 41 14.37 2.95 13.45
CA ILE A 41 14.48 3.66 12.16
C ILE A 41 15.65 4.65 12.21
N THR A 42 15.80 5.43 13.30
CA THR A 42 16.94 6.35 13.47
C THR A 42 18.27 5.61 13.38
N THR A 43 18.46 4.55 14.16
CA THR A 43 19.73 3.81 14.18
C THR A 43 20.01 3.11 12.84
N THR A 44 18.98 2.58 12.18
CA THR A 44 19.15 1.87 10.90
C THR A 44 19.51 2.82 9.75
N LEU A 45 19.03 4.07 9.80
CA LEU A 45 19.21 5.06 8.74
C LEU A 45 20.23 6.15 9.09
N GLN A 46 20.98 6.01 10.18
CA GLN A 46 21.85 7.09 10.69
C GLN A 46 22.93 7.51 9.67
N ASP A 47 23.43 6.55 8.89
CA ASP A 47 24.50 6.73 7.90
C ASP A 47 23.98 6.65 6.45
N LEU A 48 22.67 6.87 6.25
CA LEU A 48 22.08 6.86 4.92
C LEU A 48 22.46 8.14 4.15
N GLU A 49 23.32 8.00 3.15
CA GLU A 49 23.71 9.09 2.24
C GLU A 49 22.98 9.05 0.89
N SER A 50 22.47 7.88 0.49
CA SER A 50 21.78 7.68 -0.79
C SER A 50 20.38 8.30 -0.80
N PRO A 51 19.90 8.82 -1.94
CA PRO A 51 18.52 9.27 -2.10
C PRO A 51 17.51 8.17 -1.76
N LEU A 52 16.47 8.50 -1.00
CA LEU A 52 15.49 7.53 -0.51
C LEU A 52 14.12 7.73 -1.17
N ILE A 53 13.57 6.69 -1.79
CA ILE A 53 12.18 6.63 -2.26
C ILE A 53 11.36 5.89 -1.21
N TRP A 54 10.32 6.55 -0.69
CA TRP A 54 9.44 5.98 0.32
C TRP A 54 8.14 5.48 -0.30
N PHE A 55 7.91 4.16 -0.21
CA PHE A 55 6.64 3.52 -0.50
C PHE A 55 5.84 3.22 0.76
N HIS A 56 4.53 3.46 0.72
CA HIS A 56 3.61 3.01 1.76
C HIS A 56 2.47 2.15 1.22
N CYS A 57 2.28 0.99 1.85
CA CYS A 57 1.20 0.04 1.57
C CYS A 57 0.56 -0.40 2.90
N SER A 58 -0.73 -0.14 3.15
CA SER A 58 -1.32 -0.52 4.44
C SER A 58 -1.34 -2.03 4.68
N SER A 59 -1.47 -2.86 3.64
CA SER A 59 -1.49 -4.32 3.75
C SER A 59 -0.85 -5.04 2.56
N LEU A 60 -0.92 -6.37 2.55
CA LEU A 60 -0.41 -7.20 1.46
C LEU A 60 -1.13 -6.91 0.13
N GLY A 61 -2.44 -6.68 0.16
CA GLY A 61 -3.22 -6.42 -1.06
C GLY A 61 -2.84 -5.10 -1.75
N GLU A 62 -2.53 -4.06 -0.97
CA GLU A 62 -1.98 -2.80 -1.47
C GLU A 62 -0.54 -3.01 -1.97
N PHE A 63 0.27 -3.79 -1.24
CA PHE A 63 1.62 -4.08 -1.68
C PHE A 63 1.69 -4.77 -3.04
N GLU A 64 0.84 -5.75 -3.34
CA GLU A 64 0.85 -6.39 -4.66
C GLU A 64 0.52 -5.41 -5.81
N GLN A 65 -0.17 -4.30 -5.54
CA GLN A 65 -0.36 -3.22 -6.51
C GLN A 65 0.86 -2.28 -6.59
N GLY A 66 1.55 -2.03 -5.48
CA GLY A 66 2.76 -1.21 -5.46
C GLY A 66 3.99 -1.93 -6.00
N ARG A 67 4.01 -3.26 -5.89
CA ARG A 67 5.16 -4.12 -6.18
C ARG A 67 5.73 -3.95 -7.60
N PRO A 68 4.95 -3.95 -8.69
CA PRO A 68 5.50 -3.74 -10.03
C PRO A 68 6.24 -2.40 -10.18
N ILE A 69 5.74 -1.35 -9.51
CA ILE A 69 6.37 -0.03 -9.52
C ILE A 69 7.68 -0.06 -8.73
N ILE A 70 7.71 -0.75 -7.58
CA ILE A 70 8.94 -0.92 -6.78
C ILE A 70 10.01 -1.65 -7.59
N GLU A 71 9.66 -2.77 -8.21
CA GLU A 71 10.58 -3.60 -9.00
C GLU A 71 11.13 -2.81 -10.21
N LEU A 72 10.26 -2.06 -10.90
CA LEU A 72 10.67 -1.21 -12.02
C LEU A 72 11.60 -0.08 -11.56
N LEU A 73 11.24 0.66 -10.50
CA LEU A 73 12.09 1.75 -9.99
C LEU A 73 13.43 1.24 -9.48
N ARG A 74 13.47 0.07 -8.83
CA ARG A 74 14.73 -0.56 -8.40
C ARG A 74 15.65 -0.82 -9.60
N SER A 75 15.09 -1.31 -10.70
CA SER A 75 15.87 -1.62 -11.90
C SER A 75 16.43 -0.35 -12.59
N GLN A 76 15.67 0.74 -12.56
CA GLN A 76 16.02 2.01 -13.23
C GLN A 76 16.87 2.94 -12.38
N TYR A 77 16.68 2.95 -11.06
CA TYR A 77 17.31 3.88 -10.13
C TYR A 77 18.15 3.13 -9.09
N LYS A 78 19.22 2.47 -9.55
CA LYS A 78 20.07 1.59 -8.72
C LYS A 78 20.73 2.30 -7.54
N ASP A 79 21.02 3.60 -7.67
CA ASP A 79 21.63 4.41 -6.63
C ASP A 79 20.62 4.93 -5.58
N HIS A 80 19.31 4.71 -5.81
CA HIS A 80 18.28 5.07 -4.86
C HIS A 80 17.99 3.91 -3.91
N LYS A 81 17.78 4.25 -2.65
CA LYS A 81 17.30 3.33 -1.63
C LYS A 81 15.78 3.32 -1.60
N ILE A 82 15.20 2.16 -1.34
CA ILE A 82 13.76 1.99 -1.23
C ILE A 82 13.41 1.69 0.23
N LEU A 83 12.62 2.58 0.81
CA LEU A 83 11.96 2.37 2.09
C LEU A 83 10.51 1.94 1.84
N LEU A 84 10.15 0.75 2.31
CA LEU A 84 8.79 0.24 2.25
C LEU A 84 8.18 0.22 3.67
N THR A 85 7.05 0.88 3.85
CA THR A 85 6.34 0.85 5.13
C THR A 85 4.97 0.20 5.04
N PHE A 86 4.61 -0.50 6.13
CA PHE A 86 3.34 -1.19 6.27
C PHE A 86 2.54 -0.73 7.48
N PHE A 87 1.21 -0.70 7.37
CA PHE A 87 0.36 -0.45 8.53
C PHE A 87 -0.06 -1.75 9.24
N SER A 88 -0.55 -2.72 8.49
CA SER A 88 -1.06 -4.00 8.98
C SER A 88 0.04 -5.06 9.11
N PRO A 89 0.00 -5.90 10.16
CA PRO A 89 0.87 -7.07 10.28
C PRO A 89 0.74 -8.04 9.10
N SER A 90 -0.43 -8.09 8.45
CA SER A 90 -0.63 -8.98 7.29
C SER A 90 0.23 -8.59 6.08
N GLY A 91 0.60 -7.31 5.95
CA GLY A 91 1.57 -6.87 4.94
C GLY A 91 3.00 -7.03 5.47
N TYR A 92 3.28 -6.41 6.62
CA TYR A 92 4.64 -6.37 7.17
C TYR A 92 5.22 -7.77 7.42
N GLU A 93 4.50 -8.66 8.08
CA GLU A 93 5.09 -9.94 8.52
C GLU A 93 5.39 -10.87 7.34
N VAL A 94 4.64 -10.72 6.25
CA VAL A 94 4.85 -11.46 5.00
C VAL A 94 6.01 -10.86 4.19
N GLN A 95 6.17 -9.52 4.21
CA GLN A 95 7.08 -8.80 3.30
C GLN A 95 8.23 -8.06 4.00
N LYS A 96 8.47 -8.27 5.30
CA LYS A 96 9.57 -7.62 6.05
C LYS A 96 10.97 -7.93 5.51
N ASN A 97 11.12 -9.02 4.76
CA ASN A 97 12.37 -9.42 4.10
C ASN A 97 12.27 -9.29 2.58
N TYR A 98 11.39 -8.41 2.08
CA TYR A 98 11.21 -8.21 0.64
C TYR A 98 12.49 -7.66 0.02
N LYS A 99 13.06 -8.43 -0.92
CA LYS A 99 14.43 -8.24 -1.42
C LYS A 99 14.63 -6.94 -2.21
N GLU A 100 13.56 -6.40 -2.80
CA GLU A 100 13.63 -5.19 -3.62
C GLU A 100 13.45 -3.91 -2.80
N ALA A 101 13.26 -4.01 -1.48
CA ALA A 101 13.30 -2.88 -0.56
C ALA A 101 14.56 -2.96 0.32
N ASP A 102 15.30 -1.85 0.47
CA ASP A 102 16.48 -1.81 1.35
C ASP A 102 16.06 -1.77 2.82
N TYR A 103 14.94 -1.10 3.10
CA TYR A 103 14.41 -0.92 4.44
C TYR A 103 12.93 -1.25 4.46
N VAL A 104 12.52 -2.08 5.41
CA VAL A 104 11.10 -2.41 5.62
C VAL A 104 10.72 -2.17 7.07
N PHE A 105 9.76 -1.29 7.30
CA PHE A 105 9.31 -0.93 8.64
C PHE A 105 7.78 -0.93 8.75
N TYR A 106 7.26 -0.98 9.98
CA TYR A 106 5.91 -0.48 10.20
C TYR A 106 5.88 1.03 10.01
N LEU A 107 4.74 1.59 9.57
CA LEU A 107 4.50 3.02 9.65
C LEU A 107 4.20 3.40 11.11
N PRO A 108 4.94 4.37 11.70
CA PRO A 108 4.58 4.93 13.00
C PRO A 108 3.18 5.53 12.98
N ILE A 109 2.48 5.53 14.12
CA ILE A 109 1.09 6.02 14.20
C ILE A 109 1.00 7.45 13.66
N ASP A 110 0.03 7.70 12.77
CA ASP A 110 -0.17 9.00 12.13
C ASP A 110 -0.48 10.08 13.17
N SER A 111 0.52 10.87 13.51
CA SER A 111 0.43 11.99 14.43
C SER A 111 1.44 13.03 14.00
N ALA A 112 1.18 14.31 14.30
CA ALA A 112 2.08 15.39 13.90
C ALA A 112 3.54 15.12 14.30
N GLY A 113 3.78 14.73 15.56
CA GLY A 113 5.13 14.47 16.06
C GLY A 113 5.81 13.26 15.40
N ASN A 114 5.07 12.17 15.18
CA ASN A 114 5.63 11.00 14.51
C ASN A 114 5.92 11.27 13.02
N ALA A 115 5.02 11.97 12.33
CA ALA A 115 5.20 12.31 10.92
C ALA A 115 6.42 13.21 10.72
N GLU A 116 6.55 14.27 11.52
CA GLU A 116 7.73 15.15 11.48
C GLU A 116 9.02 14.40 11.80
N LYS A 117 9.04 13.60 12.87
CA LYS A 117 10.22 12.84 13.26
C LYS A 117 10.58 11.77 12.23
N PHE A 118 9.60 11.06 11.69
CA PHE A 118 9.83 10.07 10.65
C PHE A 118 10.43 10.71 9.40
N LEU A 119 9.90 11.84 8.94
CA LEU A 119 10.44 12.54 7.76
C LEU A 119 11.80 13.20 8.02
N SER A 120 12.08 13.67 9.24
CA SER A 120 13.39 14.23 9.56
C SER A 120 14.49 13.17 9.59
N ILE A 121 14.14 11.91 9.90
CA ILE A 121 15.06 10.76 9.85
C ILE A 121 15.21 10.25 8.41
N THR A 122 14.08 10.00 7.73
CA THR A 122 14.07 9.29 6.44
C THR A 122 14.38 10.20 5.24
N LYS A 123 14.05 11.50 5.32
CA LYS A 123 14.33 12.52 4.30
C LYS A 123 14.08 12.03 2.85
N PRO A 124 12.90 11.48 2.53
CA PRO A 124 12.67 10.90 1.20
C PRO A 124 12.66 11.97 0.12
N VAL A 125 13.18 11.62 -1.06
CA VAL A 125 13.16 12.48 -2.26
C VAL A 125 11.86 12.30 -3.06
N LEU A 126 11.16 11.19 -2.84
CA LEU A 126 9.88 10.86 -3.46
C LEU A 126 9.07 9.97 -2.52
N VAL A 127 7.77 10.24 -2.41
CA VAL A 127 6.82 9.44 -1.63
C VAL A 127 5.74 8.88 -2.54
N ILE A 128 5.52 7.56 -2.46
CA ILE A 128 4.52 6.84 -3.24
C ILE A 128 3.59 6.07 -2.30
N PHE A 129 2.34 6.47 -2.28
CA PHE A 129 1.27 5.85 -1.52
C PHE A 129 0.41 5.00 -2.45
N VAL A 130 0.02 3.81 -2.00
CA VAL A 130 -0.67 2.83 -2.87
C VAL A 130 -2.13 2.67 -2.47
N LYS A 131 -3.04 2.97 -3.40
CA LYS A 131 -4.49 2.77 -3.29
C LYS A 131 -5.21 3.73 -2.33
N TYR A 132 -5.37 3.35 -1.06
CA TYR A 132 -6.26 4.01 -0.08
C TYR A 132 -5.53 4.57 1.15
N GLU A 133 -4.34 5.12 0.94
CA GLU A 133 -3.50 5.60 2.05
C GLU A 133 -3.74 7.08 2.34
N TYR A 134 -4.67 7.38 3.24
CA TYR A 134 -5.05 8.74 3.62
C TYR A 134 -4.66 9.04 5.08
N TRP A 135 -3.37 9.33 5.29
CA TRP A 135 -2.76 9.60 6.59
C TRP A 135 -2.54 11.11 6.78
N TYR A 136 -3.45 11.79 7.47
CA TYR A 136 -3.51 13.25 7.47
C TYR A 136 -2.18 13.90 7.86
N TYR A 137 -1.52 13.43 8.93
CA TYR A 137 -0.30 14.10 9.41
C TYR A 137 0.90 13.80 8.52
N TYR A 138 1.06 12.57 8.01
CA TYR A 138 2.08 12.27 7.01
C TYR A 138 1.87 13.05 5.72
N LEU A 139 0.66 13.03 5.14
CA LEU A 139 0.37 13.75 3.89
C LEU A 139 0.66 15.25 4.05
N LYS A 140 0.22 15.85 5.16
CA LYS A 140 0.48 17.27 5.47
C LYS A 140 1.98 17.55 5.60
N ALA A 141 2.72 16.74 6.36
CA ALA A 141 4.14 16.96 6.61
C ALA A 141 5.00 16.77 5.35
N VAL A 142 4.66 15.79 4.50
CA VAL A 142 5.31 15.58 3.19
C VAL A 142 5.07 16.79 2.29
N TYR A 143 3.81 17.25 2.21
CA TYR A 143 3.41 18.42 1.42
C TYR A 143 4.13 19.71 1.89
N GLU A 144 4.17 19.97 3.19
CA GLU A 144 4.82 21.16 3.77
C GLU A 144 6.34 21.17 3.56
N LYS A 145 6.98 20.01 3.40
CA LYS A 145 8.39 19.89 3.04
C LYS A 145 8.64 19.96 1.52
N GLY A 146 7.61 20.12 0.70
CA GLY A 146 7.72 20.18 -0.75
C GLY A 146 8.18 18.88 -1.41
N ILE A 147 8.03 17.74 -0.72
CA ILE A 147 8.46 16.44 -1.24
C ILE A 147 7.39 15.94 -2.23
N PRO A 148 7.77 15.52 -3.45
CA PRO A 148 6.85 14.91 -4.40
C PRO A 148 6.11 13.72 -3.77
N LEU A 149 4.78 13.78 -3.84
CA LEU A 149 3.88 12.82 -3.20
C LEU A 149 2.86 12.32 -4.23
N ILE A 150 2.93 11.03 -4.53
CA ILE A 150 2.15 10.40 -5.58
C ILE A 150 1.23 9.34 -4.98
N LEU A 151 -0.04 9.34 -5.39
CA LEU A 151 -0.98 8.24 -5.13
C LEU A 151 -1.07 7.37 -6.37
N VAL A 152 -0.86 6.06 -6.24
CA VAL A 152 -0.96 5.10 -7.35
C VAL A 152 -2.05 4.07 -7.12
N SER A 153 -2.55 3.47 -8.20
CA SER A 153 -3.57 2.40 -8.17
C SER A 153 -4.82 2.79 -7.37
N SER A 154 -5.23 4.06 -7.43
CA SER A 154 -6.39 4.55 -6.70
C SER A 154 -7.70 4.28 -7.44
N VAL A 155 -8.74 3.91 -6.71
CA VAL A 155 -10.10 3.65 -7.24
C VAL A 155 -11.08 4.47 -6.44
N PHE A 156 -11.96 5.20 -7.11
CA PHE A 156 -12.95 6.03 -6.42
C PHE A 156 -14.35 5.48 -6.63
N ASN A 157 -15.16 5.53 -5.58
CA ASN A 157 -16.56 5.15 -5.65
C ASN A 157 -17.43 6.08 -4.79
N ARG A 158 -18.70 6.24 -5.17
CA ARG A 158 -19.63 7.20 -4.54
C ARG A 158 -19.94 6.93 -3.07
N SER A 159 -19.60 5.75 -2.54
CA SER A 159 -19.82 5.42 -1.12
C SER A 159 -18.74 6.03 -0.22
N GLN A 160 -17.56 6.35 -0.77
CA GLN A 160 -16.44 6.84 0.00
C GLN A 160 -16.70 8.24 0.60
N PRO A 161 -16.06 8.56 1.74
CA PRO A 161 -16.24 9.84 2.43
C PRO A 161 -16.00 11.08 1.55
N PHE A 162 -15.14 11.01 0.54
CA PHE A 162 -14.84 12.12 -0.37
C PHE A 162 -16.10 12.76 -0.98
N PHE A 163 -17.11 11.92 -1.24
CA PHE A 163 -18.37 12.29 -1.90
C PHE A 163 -19.52 12.49 -0.92
N LYS A 164 -19.23 12.54 0.39
CA LYS A 164 -20.22 12.75 1.45
C LYS A 164 -20.09 14.14 2.04
N TRP A 165 -21.17 14.60 2.68
CA TRP A 165 -21.24 15.93 3.30
C TRP A 165 -20.17 16.11 4.39
N TYR A 166 -19.84 15.06 5.15
CA TYR A 166 -18.79 15.05 6.16
C TYR A 166 -17.35 14.83 5.62
N GLY A 167 -17.19 14.76 4.30
CA GLY A 167 -15.94 14.41 3.62
C GLY A 167 -14.83 15.46 3.58
N SER A 168 -14.98 16.60 4.26
CA SER A 168 -14.08 17.76 4.09
C SER A 168 -12.62 17.44 4.38
N LEU A 169 -12.33 16.67 5.45
CA LEU A 169 -10.96 16.24 5.77
C LEU A 169 -10.38 15.31 4.68
N HIS A 170 -11.20 14.42 4.14
CA HIS A 170 -10.80 13.49 3.09
C HIS A 170 -10.47 14.23 1.79
N ARG A 171 -11.31 15.20 1.40
CA ARG A 171 -11.03 16.09 0.27
C ARG A 171 -9.77 16.94 0.49
N LYS A 172 -9.54 17.42 1.72
CA LYS A 172 -8.30 18.12 2.08
C LYS A 172 -7.06 17.22 1.89
N MET A 173 -7.13 15.96 2.29
CA MET A 173 -6.04 15.00 2.11
C MET A 173 -5.72 14.74 0.63
N LEU A 174 -6.73 14.72 -0.25
CA LEU A 174 -6.49 14.59 -1.70
C LEU A 174 -5.67 15.76 -2.25
N GLY A 175 -5.86 16.97 -1.72
CA GLY A 175 -5.13 18.16 -2.15
C GLY A 175 -3.63 18.16 -1.80
N TYR A 176 -3.15 17.21 -1.00
CA TYR A 176 -1.72 17.09 -0.68
C TYR A 176 -0.94 16.29 -1.71
N PHE A 177 -1.60 15.51 -2.57
CA PHE A 177 -0.92 14.74 -3.60
C PHE A 177 -0.52 15.62 -4.78
N THR A 178 0.76 15.54 -5.14
CA THR A 178 1.30 16.19 -6.36
C THR A 178 0.80 15.54 -7.64
N LYS A 179 0.49 14.24 -7.59
CA LYS A 179 -0.10 13.47 -8.68
C LYS A 179 -0.94 12.32 -8.13
N ILE A 180 -2.08 12.06 -8.76
CA ILE A 180 -2.95 10.92 -8.45
C ILE A 180 -3.16 10.09 -9.71
N PHE A 181 -2.76 8.82 -9.66
CA PHE A 181 -3.02 7.84 -10.70
C PHE A 181 -4.23 7.00 -10.33
N VAL A 182 -5.29 7.12 -11.12
CA VAL A 182 -6.53 6.35 -10.97
C VAL A 182 -6.53 5.15 -11.92
N GLN A 183 -7.21 4.07 -11.53
CA GLN A 183 -7.25 2.85 -12.34
C GLN A 183 -8.17 2.95 -13.57
N ASP A 184 -9.25 3.72 -13.47
CA ASP A 184 -10.30 3.75 -14.50
C ASP A 184 -10.90 5.14 -14.72
N SER A 185 -11.64 5.27 -15.82
CA SER A 185 -12.33 6.51 -16.20
C SER A 185 -13.42 6.91 -15.20
N LEU A 186 -14.13 5.95 -14.63
CA LEU A 186 -15.16 6.21 -13.61
C LEU A 186 -14.57 6.90 -12.38
N SER A 187 -13.39 6.46 -11.94
CA SER A 187 -12.64 7.06 -10.84
C SER A 187 -12.20 8.48 -11.21
N ALA A 188 -11.71 8.69 -12.43
CA ALA A 188 -11.35 10.02 -12.90
C ALA A 188 -12.55 10.99 -12.89
N GLU A 189 -13.70 10.55 -13.42
CA GLU A 189 -14.94 11.33 -13.42
C GLU A 189 -15.39 11.68 -12.00
N LEU A 190 -15.29 10.75 -11.06
CA LEU A 190 -15.65 10.99 -9.67
C LEU A 190 -14.71 12.02 -9.03
N VAL A 191 -13.39 11.84 -9.17
CA VAL A 191 -12.40 12.76 -8.58
C VAL A 191 -12.53 14.17 -9.15
N ASN A 192 -12.81 14.31 -10.45
CA ASN A 192 -13.03 15.61 -11.08
C ASN A 192 -14.23 16.38 -10.47
N LYS A 193 -15.20 15.69 -9.87
CA LYS A 193 -16.32 16.34 -9.14
C LYS A 193 -15.92 16.91 -7.79
N ILE A 194 -14.78 16.49 -7.24
CA ILE A 194 -14.24 17.00 -5.96
C ILE A 194 -13.54 18.35 -6.18
N GLY A 195 -12.86 18.51 -7.33
CA GLY A 195 -12.13 19.70 -7.70
C GLY A 195 -11.05 19.40 -8.75
N ASN A 196 -10.26 20.41 -9.09
CA ASN A 196 -9.18 20.30 -10.09
C ASN A 196 -7.92 19.67 -9.48
N LEU A 197 -7.96 18.35 -9.26
CA LEU A 197 -6.83 17.58 -8.73
C LEU A 197 -5.91 17.09 -9.88
N PRO A 198 -4.60 16.91 -9.63
CA PRO A 198 -3.64 16.50 -10.67
C PRO A 198 -3.75 14.99 -10.97
N ILE A 199 -4.82 14.59 -11.66
CA ILE A 199 -5.13 13.18 -11.92
C ILE A 199 -4.60 12.68 -13.28
N SER A 200 -4.37 11.37 -13.39
CA SER A 200 -4.20 10.66 -14.66
C SER A 200 -4.70 9.23 -14.55
N ILE A 201 -5.23 8.67 -15.64
CA ILE A 201 -5.65 7.27 -15.69
C ILE A 201 -4.41 6.44 -16.04
N ALA A 202 -4.10 5.42 -15.23
CA ALA A 202 -2.93 4.56 -15.40
C ALA A 202 -3.26 3.05 -15.44
N GLY A 203 -4.51 2.66 -15.24
CA GLY A 203 -4.87 1.24 -15.13
C GLY A 203 -4.55 0.64 -13.76
N ASP A 204 -4.80 -0.65 -13.62
CA ASP A 204 -4.49 -1.43 -12.42
C ASP A 204 -3.20 -2.21 -12.61
N THR A 205 -2.19 -1.86 -11.81
CA THR A 205 -0.84 -2.44 -11.86
C THR A 205 -0.79 -3.95 -11.64
N ARG A 206 -1.86 -4.56 -11.12
CA ARG A 206 -1.94 -6.03 -11.02
C ARG A 206 -2.00 -6.70 -12.39
N PHE A 207 -2.53 -6.03 -13.42
CA PHE A 207 -2.53 -6.58 -14.77
C PHE A 207 -1.13 -6.63 -15.37
N ASP A 208 -0.29 -5.62 -15.10
CA ASP A 208 1.13 -5.63 -15.50
C ASP A 208 1.83 -6.87 -14.92
N ARG A 209 1.55 -7.20 -13.65
CA ARG A 209 2.12 -8.38 -13.01
C ARG A 209 1.64 -9.69 -13.65
N VAL A 210 0.34 -9.81 -13.90
CA VAL A 210 -0.22 -11.00 -14.57
C VAL A 210 0.40 -11.15 -15.97
N SER A 211 0.54 -10.04 -16.70
CA SER A 211 1.18 -10.02 -18.01
C SER A 211 2.64 -10.49 -17.92
N GLU A 212 3.43 -9.91 -17.01
CA GLU A 212 4.83 -10.29 -16.77
C GLU A 212 4.99 -11.78 -16.45
N ILE A 213 4.19 -12.31 -15.50
CA ILE A 213 4.20 -13.73 -15.15
C ILE A 213 3.85 -14.60 -16.36
N SER A 214 2.88 -14.16 -17.18
CA SER A 214 2.46 -14.92 -18.37
C SER A 214 3.52 -14.99 -19.46
N LEU A 215 4.37 -13.96 -19.56
CA LEU A 215 5.50 -13.89 -20.50
C LEU A 215 6.68 -14.74 -20.00
N HIS A 216 6.92 -14.76 -18.68
CA HIS A 216 7.95 -15.57 -18.05
C HIS A 216 7.41 -16.91 -17.54
N LYS A 217 6.91 -17.73 -18.46
CA LYS A 217 6.38 -19.06 -18.14
C LYS A 217 7.44 -19.92 -17.43
N SER A 218 7.26 -20.12 -16.14
CA SER A 218 8.03 -21.12 -15.40
C SER A 218 7.48 -22.51 -15.74
N SER A 219 8.32 -23.36 -16.33
CA SER A 219 8.03 -24.79 -16.43
C SER A 219 7.96 -25.37 -15.02
N ILE A 220 6.83 -26.00 -14.67
CA ILE A 220 6.68 -26.75 -13.43
C ILE A 220 6.87 -28.23 -13.78
N PRO A 221 8.03 -28.85 -13.45
CA PRO A 221 8.37 -30.20 -13.93
C PRO A 221 7.31 -31.25 -13.57
N PHE A 222 6.73 -31.17 -12.37
CA PHE A 222 5.66 -32.06 -11.94
C PHE A 222 4.38 -31.91 -12.77
N ILE A 223 3.98 -30.68 -13.12
CA ILE A 223 2.81 -30.44 -13.97
C ILE A 223 3.07 -31.02 -15.37
N ASN A 224 4.28 -30.85 -15.90
CA ASN A 224 4.65 -31.42 -17.20
C ASN A 224 4.62 -32.95 -17.17
N ALA A 225 5.15 -33.56 -16.11
CA ALA A 225 5.14 -35.02 -15.92
C ALA A 225 3.72 -35.57 -15.72
N PHE A 226 2.84 -34.83 -15.04
CA PHE A 226 1.42 -35.18 -14.86
C PHE A 226 0.63 -35.03 -16.16
N LYS A 227 0.88 -33.95 -16.91
CA LYS A 227 0.20 -33.63 -18.16
C LYS A 227 0.55 -34.58 -19.28
N GLN A 228 1.85 -34.80 -19.52
CA GLN A 228 2.33 -35.49 -20.72
C GLN A 228 1.64 -34.89 -21.97
N ASP A 229 1.09 -35.73 -22.85
CA ASP A 229 0.35 -35.32 -24.04
C ASP A 229 -1.16 -35.17 -23.80
N LYS A 230 -1.62 -35.26 -22.55
CA LYS A 230 -3.04 -35.16 -22.21
C LYS A 230 -3.52 -33.70 -22.23
N GLN A 231 -4.74 -33.49 -22.72
CA GLN A 231 -5.47 -32.25 -22.46
C GLN A 231 -5.93 -32.26 -21.00
N ILE A 232 -5.68 -31.14 -20.30
CA ILE A 232 -6.03 -30.99 -18.88
C ILE A 232 -6.87 -29.73 -18.71
N LEU A 233 -7.94 -29.86 -17.94
CA LEU A 233 -8.65 -28.75 -17.34
C LEU A 233 -8.06 -28.47 -15.95
N ILE A 234 -7.69 -27.22 -15.68
CA ILE A 234 -7.29 -26.78 -14.34
C ILE A 234 -8.37 -25.84 -13.83
N ALA A 235 -9.11 -26.27 -12.80
CA ALA A 235 -10.06 -25.44 -12.08
C ALA A 235 -9.41 -24.97 -10.78
N GLY A 236 -8.96 -23.71 -10.75
CA GLY A 236 -8.33 -23.10 -9.58
C GLY A 236 -9.32 -22.26 -8.78
N SER A 237 -9.17 -22.26 -7.45
CA SER A 237 -10.01 -21.47 -6.53
C SER A 237 -11.51 -21.74 -6.66
N THR A 238 -11.87 -22.99 -6.95
CA THR A 238 -13.27 -23.44 -6.98
C THR A 238 -13.89 -23.48 -5.59
N TRP A 239 -15.19 -23.29 -5.56
CA TRP A 239 -16.06 -23.51 -4.41
C TRP A 239 -16.94 -24.73 -4.71
N PRO A 240 -17.55 -25.38 -3.70
CA PRO A 240 -18.35 -26.60 -3.93
C PRO A 240 -19.42 -26.45 -5.02
N LYS A 241 -20.02 -25.26 -5.17
CA LYS A 241 -20.99 -24.97 -6.24
C LYS A 241 -20.37 -24.91 -7.64
N ASP A 242 -19.13 -24.44 -7.75
CA ASP A 242 -18.40 -24.44 -9.03
C ASP A 242 -18.09 -25.89 -9.44
N GLU A 243 -17.72 -26.74 -8.48
CA GLU A 243 -17.39 -28.15 -8.68
C GLU A 243 -18.59 -28.98 -9.15
N GLU A 244 -19.79 -28.72 -8.61
CA GLU A 244 -21.05 -29.35 -9.07
C GLU A 244 -21.30 -29.07 -10.57
N ILE A 245 -21.07 -27.83 -11.01
CA ILE A 245 -21.23 -27.44 -12.42
C ILE A 245 -20.14 -28.09 -13.27
N LEU A 246 -18.89 -28.03 -12.83
CA LEU A 246 -17.77 -28.64 -13.55
C LEU A 246 -17.95 -30.15 -13.72
N TYR A 247 -18.45 -30.84 -12.69
CA TYR A 247 -18.76 -32.26 -12.77
C TYR A 247 -19.80 -32.55 -13.86
N THR A 248 -20.81 -31.70 -14.00
CA THR A 248 -21.87 -31.86 -15.01
C THR A 248 -21.34 -31.68 -16.44
N VAL A 249 -20.36 -30.79 -16.66
CA VAL A 249 -19.82 -30.47 -18.00
C VAL A 249 -18.78 -31.49 -18.47
N PHE A 250 -18.07 -32.14 -17.54
CA PHE A 250 -16.92 -32.99 -17.84
C PHE A 250 -17.13 -34.47 -17.48
N GLN A 251 -18.38 -34.91 -17.31
CA GLN A 251 -18.75 -36.33 -17.30
C GLN A 251 -18.74 -36.95 -18.69
#